data_AF-A0A920MR01-F1
#
_entry.id   AF-A0A920MR01-F1
#
_cell.length_a   1.000
_cell.length_b   1.000
_cell.length_c   1.000
_cell.angle_alpha   90.00
_cell.angle_beta   90.00
_cell.angle_gamma   90.00
#
_symmetry.space_group_name_H-M   'P 1'
#
loop_
_entity.id
_entity.type
_entity.pdbx_description
1 polymer ?
#
loop_
_entity_poly.entity_id
_entity_poly.type
_entity_poly.pdbx_seq_one_letter_code
_entity_poly.pdbx_strand_id
1 'polypeptide(L)'
;MFSAHLAFYPPCLVDMELKDFSTAPIHILIGEFDDWVTASACEDLVADLVAVGTNIDITIYDNAHHGFDRKGPLTVEKRGYATGDCHFRMRSDGALLMNFFDIPMITPFRQKIALAWCADRGTTIGGDPNARQASFLFAKRFMSTNLFGINIIE
;
A
#
# COMPACT_ATOMS: atom_id res chain seq x y z
N MET A 1 1.52 7.76 -20.64
CA MET A 1 1.37 8.07 -19.20
C MET A 1 -0.06 7.70 -18.81
N PHE A 2 -0.30 7.22 -17.59
CA PHE A 2 -1.64 6.83 -17.12
C PHE A 2 -2.45 8.06 -16.69
N SER A 3 -3.78 7.96 -16.70
CA SER A 3 -4.67 9.04 -16.27
C SER A 3 -5.00 9.03 -14.78
N ALA A 4 -4.80 7.90 -14.09
CA ALA A 4 -5.04 7.75 -12.66
C ALA A 4 -4.38 6.47 -12.12
N HIS A 5 -4.16 6.43 -10.80
CA HIS A 5 -3.60 5.28 -10.08
C HIS A 5 -4.46 4.98 -8.85
N LEU A 6 -5.02 3.78 -8.75
CA LEU A 6 -5.78 3.32 -7.58
C LEU A 6 -5.16 2.05 -7.06
N ALA A 7 -4.63 2.09 -5.84
CA ALA A 7 -3.95 0.97 -5.23
C ALA A 7 -4.78 0.43 -4.05
N PHE A 8 -5.02 -0.88 -4.05
CA PHE A 8 -5.56 -1.59 -2.91
C PHE A 8 -4.40 -2.17 -2.13
N TYR A 9 -4.31 -1.84 -0.84
CA TYR A 9 -3.30 -2.33 0.11
C TYR A 9 -1.87 -2.45 -0.49
N PRO A 10 -1.31 -1.36 -1.06
CA PRO A 10 0.01 -1.39 -1.68
C PRO A 10 1.13 -1.53 -0.63
N PRO A 11 2.36 -1.91 -1.05
CA PRO A 11 3.51 -1.95 -0.16
C PRO A 11 4.00 -0.53 0.18
N CYS A 12 3.40 0.09 1.19
CA CYS A 12 3.72 1.44 1.67
C CYS A 12 4.99 1.53 2.52
N LEU A 13 5.67 0.41 2.77
CA LEU A 13 6.85 0.32 3.63
C LEU A 13 8.16 0.84 3.00
N VAL A 14 8.09 1.77 2.05
CA VAL A 14 9.23 2.21 1.25
C VAL A 14 9.38 3.73 1.28
N ASP A 15 10.51 4.21 1.78
CA ASP A 15 10.93 5.61 1.65
C ASP A 15 11.78 5.79 0.38
N MET A 16 11.23 6.53 -0.58
CA MET A 16 11.81 6.72 -1.90
C MET A 16 12.71 7.95 -1.95
N GLU A 17 13.96 7.79 -2.37
CA GLU A 17 14.85 8.92 -2.65
C GLU A 17 14.34 9.79 -3.82
N LEU A 18 13.85 9.15 -4.89
CA LEU A 18 13.26 9.82 -6.04
C LEU A 18 11.73 9.79 -5.95
N LYS A 19 11.13 10.96 -5.70
CA LYS A 19 9.68 11.17 -5.62
C LYS A 19 9.16 11.95 -6.85
N ASP A 20 9.46 11.44 -8.05
CA ASP A 20 9.07 12.06 -9.34
C ASP A 20 7.82 11.37 -9.92
N PHE A 21 6.65 11.80 -9.44
CA PHE A 21 5.35 11.29 -9.87
C PHE A 21 4.71 12.18 -10.92
N SER A 22 3.96 11.57 -11.84
CA SER A 22 3.12 12.34 -12.76
C SER A 22 2.03 13.12 -12.03
N THR A 23 1.43 14.10 -12.70
CA THR A 23 0.31 14.88 -12.14
C THR A 23 -1.01 14.11 -12.07
N ALA A 24 -1.04 12.85 -12.54
CA ALA A 24 -2.23 12.00 -12.48
C ALA A 24 -2.58 11.69 -11.01
N PRO A 25 -3.87 11.69 -10.63
CA PRO A 25 -4.30 11.39 -9.27
C PRO A 25 -3.94 9.97 -8.86
N ILE A 26 -3.48 9.83 -7.62
CA ILE A 26 -3.15 8.58 -6.95
C ILE A 26 -4.09 8.44 -5.75
N HIS A 27 -4.63 7.25 -5.51
CA HIS A 27 -5.42 6.98 -4.31
C HIS A 27 -5.09 5.60 -3.74
N ILE A 28 -4.91 5.52 -2.42
CA ILE A 28 -4.66 4.28 -1.69
C ILE A 28 -5.92 3.87 -0.94
N LEU A 29 -6.29 2.59 -1.03
CA LEU A 29 -7.35 1.98 -0.25
C LEU A 29 -6.75 0.91 0.67
N ILE A 30 -6.83 1.10 1.98
CA ILE A 30 -6.19 0.23 2.98
C ILE A 30 -7.17 -0.13 4.10
N GLY A 31 -6.99 -1.29 4.73
CA GLY A 31 -7.74 -1.66 5.93
C GLY A 31 -7.05 -1.14 7.19
N GLU A 32 -7.83 -0.66 8.17
CA GLU A 32 -7.31 -0.16 9.46
C GLU A 32 -6.42 -1.19 10.18
N PHE A 33 -6.80 -2.48 10.10
CA PHE A 33 -6.09 -3.59 10.75
C PHE A 33 -5.27 -4.42 9.76
N ASP A 34 -4.84 -3.85 8.64
CA ASP A 34 -3.87 -4.52 7.78
C ASP A 34 -2.56 -4.75 8.56
N ASP A 35 -2.31 -6.00 8.92
CA ASP A 35 -1.10 -6.45 9.63
C ASP A 35 -0.02 -6.97 8.64
N TRP A 36 -0.30 -6.89 7.34
CA TRP A 36 0.64 -7.21 6.29
C TRP A 36 1.45 -5.97 5.91
N VAL A 37 0.74 -4.89 5.57
CA VAL A 37 1.29 -3.55 5.31
C VAL A 37 0.40 -2.58 6.06
N THR A 38 0.91 -2.02 7.16
CA THR A 38 0.09 -1.25 8.09
C THR A 38 -0.49 0.00 7.46
N ALA A 39 -1.71 0.37 7.89
CA ALA A 39 -2.33 1.62 7.47
C ALA A 39 -1.45 2.83 7.78
N SER A 40 -0.76 2.83 8.92
CA SER A 40 0.18 3.88 9.32
C SER A 40 1.34 4.05 8.33
N ALA A 41 1.89 2.96 7.78
CA ALA A 41 2.94 3.06 6.76
C ALA A 41 2.42 3.74 5.47
N CYS A 42 1.14 3.53 5.14
CA CYS A 42 0.51 4.21 4.01
C CYS A 42 0.22 5.68 4.31
N GLU A 43 -0.15 6.03 5.54
CA GLU A 43 -0.30 7.43 5.96
C GLU A 43 1.05 8.18 5.86
N ASP A 44 2.14 7.57 6.33
CA ASP A 44 3.49 8.14 6.23
C ASP A 44 3.90 8.37 4.77
N LEU A 45 3.70 7.38 3.90
CA LEU A 45 3.98 7.50 2.47
C LEU A 45 3.16 8.62 1.81
N VAL A 46 1.87 8.74 2.16
CA VAL A 46 1.00 9.80 1.63
C VAL A 46 1.49 11.17 2.09
N ALA A 47 1.83 11.32 3.37
CA ALA A 47 2.37 12.56 3.92
C ALA A 47 3.66 13.00 3.20
N ASP A 48 4.59 12.07 2.98
CA ASP A 48 5.84 12.30 2.26
C ASP A 48 5.63 12.75 0.81
N LEU A 49 4.67 12.14 0.12
CA LEU A 49 4.37 12.45 -1.28
C LEU A 49 3.58 13.76 -1.42
N VAL A 50 2.68 14.06 -0.50
CA VAL A 50 1.99 15.36 -0.42
C VAL A 50 2.99 16.48 -0.16
N ALA A 51 3.99 16.26 0.71
CA ALA A 51 5.02 17.26 1.02
C ALA A 51 5.83 17.71 -0.21
N VAL A 52 5.96 16.87 -1.24
CA VAL A 52 6.61 17.20 -2.52
C VAL A 52 5.63 17.57 -3.64
N GLY A 53 4.34 17.73 -3.32
CA GLY A 53 3.32 18.18 -4.27
C GLY A 53 2.70 17.10 -5.14
N THR A 54 2.83 15.82 -4.77
CA THR A 54 2.17 14.72 -5.47
C THR A 54 0.65 14.77 -5.25
N ASN A 55 -0.13 14.55 -6.30
CA ASN A 55 -1.59 14.40 -6.20
C ASN A 55 -1.94 12.99 -5.70
N ILE A 56 -1.91 12.80 -4.39
CA ILE A 56 -2.19 11.53 -3.72
C ILE A 56 -3.12 11.69 -2.52
N ASP A 57 -3.98 10.70 -2.30
CA ASP A 57 -4.85 10.61 -1.12
C ASP A 57 -5.03 9.15 -0.68
N ILE A 58 -5.69 8.93 0.47
CA ILE A 58 -5.88 7.62 1.10
C ILE A 58 -7.28 7.48 1.70
N THR A 59 -7.81 6.26 1.68
CA THR A 59 -8.99 5.87 2.45
C THR A 59 -8.66 4.63 3.26
N ILE A 60 -8.86 4.77 4.58
CA ILE A 60 -8.71 3.69 5.55
C ILE A 60 -10.10 3.15 5.86
N TYR A 61 -10.29 1.84 5.76
CA TYR A 61 -11.55 1.19 6.10
C TYR A 61 -11.50 0.62 7.52
N ASP A 62 -12.37 1.13 8.39
CA ASP A 62 -12.51 0.71 9.79
C ASP A 62 -12.68 -0.80 9.92
N ASN A 63 -11.96 -1.39 10.89
CA ASN A 63 -11.96 -2.81 11.22
C ASN A 63 -11.55 -3.78 10.09
N ALA A 64 -11.15 -3.28 8.93
CA ALA A 64 -10.83 -4.09 7.77
C ALA A 64 -9.36 -4.54 7.79
N HIS A 65 -9.10 -5.76 7.32
CA HIS A 65 -7.75 -6.31 7.18
C HIS A 65 -7.31 -6.31 5.70
N HIS A 66 -6.11 -6.85 5.44
CA HIS A 66 -5.67 -7.13 4.08
C HIS A 66 -6.71 -7.97 3.32
N GLY A 67 -6.93 -7.67 2.04
CA GLY A 67 -7.90 -8.41 1.22
C GLY A 67 -9.38 -8.18 1.58
N PHE A 68 -9.70 -7.05 2.22
CA PHE A 68 -11.07 -6.66 2.60
C PHE A 68 -12.09 -6.72 1.44
N ASP A 69 -11.64 -6.59 0.19
CA ASP A 69 -12.45 -6.62 -1.03
C ASP A 69 -12.93 -8.04 -1.43
N ARG A 70 -12.42 -9.07 -0.75
CA ARG A 70 -12.74 -10.47 -1.02
C ARG A 70 -14.05 -10.89 -0.33
N LYS A 71 -14.54 -12.07 -0.71
CA LYS A 71 -15.62 -12.76 0.00
C LYS A 71 -15.00 -13.81 0.92
N GLY A 72 -15.61 -14.02 2.09
CA GLY A 72 -15.22 -15.07 3.03
C GLY A 72 -14.67 -14.50 4.34
N PRO A 73 -14.50 -15.36 5.35
CA PRO A 73 -14.07 -14.94 6.68
C PRO A 73 -12.59 -14.54 6.70
N LEU A 74 -12.17 -13.94 7.81
CA LEU A 74 -10.76 -13.74 8.13
C LEU A 74 -10.06 -15.08 8.30
N THR A 75 -8.83 -15.15 7.81
CA THR A 75 -7.92 -16.29 7.91
C THR A 75 -6.51 -15.77 8.17
N VAL A 76 -5.68 -16.58 8.84
CA VAL A 76 -4.27 -16.25 9.07
C VAL A 76 -3.40 -17.01 8.06
N GLU A 77 -2.67 -16.28 7.22
CA GLU A 77 -1.64 -16.83 6.34
C GLU A 77 -0.35 -17.03 7.15
N LYS A 78 -0.27 -18.18 7.82
CA LYS A 78 0.82 -18.52 8.77
C LYS A 78 2.22 -18.44 8.17
N ARG A 79 2.37 -18.58 6.84
CA ARG A 79 3.68 -18.48 6.17
C ARG A 79 3.90 -17.13 5.49
N GLY A 80 2.89 -16.27 5.47
CA GLY A 80 3.01 -14.89 4.99
C GLY A 80 4.04 -14.13 5.81
N TYR A 81 4.82 -13.28 5.16
CA TYR A 81 5.66 -12.33 5.87
C TYR A 81 4.76 -11.19 6.35
N ALA A 82 4.67 -11.01 7.66
CA ALA A 82 4.10 -9.79 8.23
C ALA A 82 5.19 -8.72 8.17
N THR A 83 4.95 -7.66 7.40
CA THR A 83 5.96 -6.62 7.14
C THR A 83 5.62 -5.30 7.83
N GLY A 84 4.73 -5.31 8.83
CA GLY A 84 4.32 -4.11 9.56
C GLY A 84 5.47 -3.36 10.24
N ASP A 85 6.49 -4.09 10.69
CA ASP A 85 7.70 -3.51 11.31
C ASP A 85 8.86 -3.31 10.32
N CYS A 86 8.64 -3.60 9.04
CA CYS A 86 9.61 -3.34 7.99
C CYS A 86 9.40 -1.96 7.41
N HIS A 87 10.50 -1.25 7.18
CA HIS A 87 10.51 0.01 6.44
C HIS A 87 11.87 0.12 5.74
N PHE A 88 11.91 0.31 4.43
CA PHE A 88 13.15 0.28 3.65
C PHE A 88 13.34 1.56 2.85
N ARG A 89 14.58 2.05 2.79
CA ARG A 89 14.94 3.14 1.87
C ARG A 89 15.15 2.59 0.47
N MET A 90 14.62 3.28 -0.54
CA MET A 90 14.85 3.00 -1.94
C MET A 90 15.70 4.09 -2.58
N ARG A 91 16.81 3.69 -3.19
CA ARG A 91 17.64 4.58 -4.00
C ARG A 91 16.93 5.04 -5.27
N SER A 92 17.41 6.12 -5.87
CA SER A 92 16.89 6.62 -7.16
C SER A 92 16.97 5.63 -8.33
N ASP A 93 17.79 4.57 -8.24
CA ASP A 93 17.88 3.48 -9.23
C ASP A 93 16.93 2.31 -8.95
N GLY A 94 16.06 2.45 -7.94
CA GLY A 94 15.07 1.44 -7.54
C GLY A 94 15.61 0.36 -6.60
N ALA A 95 16.88 0.43 -6.18
CA ALA A 95 17.42 -0.54 -5.24
C ALA A 95 16.92 -0.27 -3.80
N LEU A 96 16.18 -1.22 -3.23
CA LEU A 96 15.87 -1.24 -1.79
C LEU A 96 17.13 -1.53 -0.99
N LEU A 97 17.32 -0.82 0.12
CA LEU A 97 18.46 -0.94 1.00
C LEU A 97 18.08 -1.65 2.29
N MET A 98 18.99 -2.50 2.77
CA MET A 98 18.92 -3.01 4.14
C MET A 98 18.99 -1.83 5.13
N ASN A 99 18.22 -1.92 6.21
CA ASN A 99 18.24 -0.93 7.29
C ASN A 99 19.58 -0.88 8.04
N PHE A 100 20.45 -1.87 7.81
CA PHE A 100 21.80 -1.94 8.33
C PHE A 100 22.80 -1.86 7.17
N PHE A 101 23.81 -0.99 7.30
CA PHE A 101 24.90 -0.78 6.34
C PHE A 101 24.50 -0.38 4.90
N ASP A 102 23.23 -0.01 4.65
CA ASP A 102 22.76 0.46 3.34
C ASP A 102 23.09 -0.48 2.17
N ILE A 103 23.06 -1.78 2.42
CA ILE A 103 23.39 -2.79 1.41
C ILE A 103 22.19 -3.01 0.48
N PRO A 104 22.36 -2.91 -0.86
CA PRO A 104 21.27 -3.16 -1.80
C PRO A 104 20.74 -4.60 -1.76
N MET A 105 19.42 -4.73 -1.60
CA MET A 105 18.62 -5.96 -1.58
C MET A 105 18.29 -6.49 -2.99
N ILE A 106 19.29 -6.47 -3.88
CA ILE A 106 19.14 -6.84 -5.29
C ILE A 106 19.27 -8.35 -5.57
N THR A 107 19.39 -9.17 -4.52
CA THR A 107 19.43 -10.64 -4.64
C THR A 107 18.48 -11.31 -3.65
N PRO A 108 17.93 -12.49 -3.97
CA PRO A 108 17.03 -13.20 -3.05
C PRO A 108 17.66 -13.50 -1.68
N PHE A 109 18.96 -13.78 -1.63
CA PHE A 109 19.67 -14.01 -0.37
C PHE A 109 19.69 -12.76 0.51
N ARG A 110 20.01 -11.59 -0.08
CA ARG A 110 20.02 -10.31 0.63
C ARG A 110 18.61 -9.91 1.07
N GLN A 111 17.60 -10.09 0.23
CA GLN A 111 16.21 -9.85 0.61
C GLN A 111 15.79 -10.70 1.81
N LYS A 112 16.17 -11.98 1.84
CA LYS A 112 15.90 -12.85 3.00
C LYS A 112 16.57 -12.37 4.27
N ILE A 113 17.82 -11.92 4.21
CA ILE A 113 18.52 -11.36 5.39
C ILE A 113 17.81 -10.09 5.85
N ALA A 114 17.47 -9.19 4.93
CA ALA A 114 16.79 -7.94 5.25
C ALA A 114 15.44 -8.20 5.95
N LEU A 115 14.63 -9.09 5.38
CA LEU A 115 13.34 -9.47 5.94
C LEU A 115 13.48 -10.23 7.26
N ALA A 116 14.52 -11.05 7.44
CA ALA A 116 14.73 -11.76 8.71
C ALA A 116 14.96 -10.83 9.92
N TRP A 117 15.24 -9.55 9.68
CA TRP A 117 15.45 -8.56 10.73
C TRP A 117 14.18 -7.87 11.22
N CYS A 118 13.18 -7.71 10.34
CA CYS A 118 11.97 -6.92 10.62
C CYS A 118 10.65 -7.66 10.36
N ALA A 119 10.66 -8.70 9.53
CA ALA A 119 9.45 -9.38 9.12
C ALA A 119 9.13 -10.54 10.05
N ASP A 120 7.89 -10.56 10.53
CA ASP A 120 7.32 -11.67 11.28
C ASP A 120 6.56 -12.63 10.36
N ARG A 121 5.83 -13.57 10.96
CA ARG A 121 5.00 -14.55 10.26
C ARG A 121 3.57 -14.51 10.73
N GLY A 122 2.65 -14.70 9.79
CA GLY A 122 1.23 -14.73 10.07
C GLY A 122 0.62 -13.35 9.85
N THR A 123 -0.09 -13.21 8.74
CA THR A 123 -0.88 -12.03 8.42
C THR A 123 -2.35 -12.42 8.32
N THR A 124 -3.21 -11.51 8.75
CA THR A 124 -4.65 -11.67 8.71
C THR A 124 -5.17 -11.18 7.37
N ILE A 125 -5.86 -12.05 6.66
CA ILE A 125 -6.47 -11.76 5.36
C ILE A 125 -7.91 -12.24 5.32
N GLY A 126 -8.80 -11.42 4.78
CA GLY A 126 -10.19 -11.84 4.55
C GLY A 126 -11.10 -10.68 4.19
N GLY A 127 -12.33 -11.02 3.82
CA GLY A 127 -13.31 -10.04 3.38
C GLY A 127 -13.93 -9.27 4.53
N ASP A 128 -14.21 -8.00 4.29
CA ASP A 128 -15.12 -7.19 5.11
C ASP A 128 -16.27 -6.70 4.22
N PRO A 129 -17.54 -7.09 4.48
CA PRO A 129 -18.65 -6.72 3.60
C PRO A 129 -18.86 -5.21 3.40
N ASN A 130 -18.61 -4.41 4.45
CA ASN A 130 -18.81 -2.97 4.42
C ASN A 130 -17.67 -2.30 3.64
N ALA A 131 -16.42 -2.61 3.97
CA ALA A 131 -15.24 -2.11 3.27
C ALA A 131 -15.23 -2.55 1.80
N ARG A 132 -15.66 -3.78 1.51
CA ARG A 132 -15.80 -4.27 0.14
C ARG A 132 -16.81 -3.46 -0.67
N GLN A 133 -17.98 -3.18 -0.11
CA GLN A 133 -18.99 -2.38 -0.79
C GLN A 133 -18.48 -0.95 -1.01
N ALA A 134 -17.95 -0.33 0.04
CA ALA A 134 -17.44 1.03 -0.01
C ALA A 134 -16.28 1.19 -0.99
N SER A 135 -15.32 0.26 -1.01
CA SER A 135 -14.17 0.28 -1.91
C SER A 135 -14.54 0.11 -3.38
N PHE A 136 -15.52 -0.74 -3.69
CA PHE A 136 -15.99 -0.88 -5.08
C PHE A 136 -16.75 0.35 -5.55
N LEU A 137 -17.55 0.96 -4.68
CA LEU A 137 -18.23 2.22 -4.97
C LEU A 137 -17.21 3.35 -5.19
N PHE A 138 -16.22 3.47 -4.30
CA PHE A 138 -15.13 4.43 -4.43
C PHE A 138 -14.36 4.21 -5.74
N ALA A 139 -13.91 2.99 -6.01
CA ALA A 139 -13.15 2.66 -7.20
C ALA A 139 -13.92 3.00 -8.49
N LYS A 140 -15.23 2.68 -8.53
CA LYS A 140 -16.09 3.02 -9.66
C LYS A 140 -16.13 4.53 -9.89
N ARG A 141 -16.31 5.33 -8.83
CA ARG A 141 -16.34 6.79 -8.91
C ARG A 141 -15.00 7.36 -9.35
N PHE A 142 -13.93 6.98 -8.66
CA PHE A 142 -12.57 7.44 -8.94
C PHE A 142 -12.18 7.18 -10.40
N MET A 143 -12.45 5.98 -10.91
CA MET A 143 -12.16 5.66 -12.31
C MET A 143 -13.09 6.40 -13.27
N SER A 144 -14.37 6.55 -12.95
CA SER A 144 -15.33 7.24 -13.83
C SER A 144 -15.00 8.72 -14.00
N THR A 145 -14.63 9.39 -12.90
CA THR A 145 -14.18 10.78 -12.91
C THR A 145 -12.88 10.93 -13.69
N ASN A 146 -11.87 10.10 -13.40
CA ASN A 146 -10.51 10.34 -13.93
C ASN A 146 -10.25 9.72 -15.32
N LEU A 147 -11.04 8.74 -15.77
CA LEU A 147 -10.90 8.14 -17.10
C LEU A 147 -11.89 8.71 -18.12
N PHE A 148 -13.08 9.13 -17.67
CA PHE A 148 -14.17 9.53 -18.57
C PHE A 148 -14.70 10.94 -18.30
N GLY A 149 -14.24 11.63 -17.24
CA GLY A 149 -14.77 12.93 -16.85
C GLY A 149 -16.22 12.87 -16.33
N ILE A 150 -16.68 11.69 -15.92
CA ILE A 150 -18.06 11.47 -15.46
C ILE A 150 -18.09 11.58 -13.94
N ASN A 151 -18.76 12.61 -13.42
CA ASN A 151 -19.06 12.70 -12.00
C ASN A 151 -20.28 11.83 -11.67
N ILE A 152 -20.04 10.65 -11.11
CA ILE A 152 -21.10 9.78 -10.59
C ILE A 152 -21.53 10.31 -9.23
N ILE A 153 -22.53 11.17 -9.23
CA ILE A 153 -23.28 11.57 -8.03
C ILE A 153 -24.18 10.39 -7.66
N GLU A 154 -24.21 10.06 -6.37
CA GLU A 154 -25.06 9.01 -5.79
C GLU A 154 -26.55 9.36 -5.85
#